data_AF-A0A1F9X193-F1
#
_entry.id   AF-A0A1F9X193-F1
#
_cell.length_a   1.000
_cell.length_b   1.000
_cell.length_c   1.000
_cell.angle_alpha   90.00
_cell.angle_beta   90.00
_cell.angle_gamma   90.00
#
_symmetry.space_group_name_H-M   'P 1'
#
loop_
_entity.id
_entity.type
_entity.pdbx_description
1 polymer ?
#
loop_
_entity_poly.entity_id
_entity_poly.type
_entity_poly.pdbx_seq_one_letter_code
_entity_poly.pdbx_strand_id
1 'polypeptide(L)'
;MSIKLSQTPLLIYLILASSSTLFATSKTNTSNDYSKYDIIAKRNIFRPLWAIGANRQDDPRSRKEELEALKKSEKERQEAQKLAEEQTKLDNKKKEIEQNYTLTGIVFDNGKKQAIIQNKKGVANFLYENDTLEDLKVLSINNSKGEVILDYQGKFTVSFHLE
;
A
#
# COMPACT_ATOMS: atom_id res chain seq x y z
N MET A 1 -34.30 47.30 11.08
CA MET A 1 -33.99 47.16 12.51
C MET A 1 -32.61 47.77 12.72
N SER A 2 -32.55 48.83 13.54
CA SER A 2 -31.43 49.50 14.24
C SER A 2 -30.00 49.56 13.68
N ILE A 3 -29.19 50.60 13.87
CA ILE A 3 -29.25 51.96 14.47
C ILE A 3 -27.95 52.65 13.95
N LYS A 4 -28.02 53.98 13.75
CA LYS A 4 -26.92 54.90 13.42
C LYS A 4 -25.72 54.80 14.38
N LEU A 5 -24.52 55.17 13.92
CA LEU A 5 -23.85 56.39 14.41
C LEU A 5 -22.69 56.79 13.49
N SER A 6 -22.76 58.02 13.01
CA SER A 6 -21.71 58.72 12.28
C SER A 6 -20.77 59.42 13.26
N GLN A 7 -19.47 59.44 12.98
CA GLN A 7 -18.57 60.54 13.35
C GLN A 7 -17.29 60.43 12.51
N THR A 8 -17.06 61.45 11.67
CA THR A 8 -15.75 61.76 11.04
C THR A 8 -14.93 62.60 12.03
N PRO A 9 -13.61 62.81 11.83
CA PRO A 9 -13.20 63.91 10.95
C PRO A 9 -11.84 63.77 10.21
N LEU A 10 -11.81 64.48 9.07
CA LEU A 10 -10.76 65.36 8.52
C LEU A 10 -9.35 64.84 8.16
N LEU A 11 -9.19 64.74 6.84
CA LEU A 11 -7.98 64.75 6.01
C LEU A 11 -7.21 66.09 6.07
N ILE A 12 -5.88 66.01 5.97
CA ILE A 12 -4.99 67.11 5.57
C ILE A 12 -4.06 66.66 4.44
N TYR A 13 -4.27 67.35 3.31
CA TYR A 13 -3.35 67.86 2.30
C TYR A 13 -2.65 66.97 1.25
N LEU A 14 -3.11 67.26 0.04
CA LEU A 14 -2.60 67.05 -1.30
C LEU A 14 -1.37 67.96 -1.55
N ILE A 15 -0.29 67.42 -2.11
CA ILE A 15 0.68 68.20 -2.91
C ILE A 15 0.74 67.54 -4.28
N LEU A 16 0.20 68.25 -5.28
CA LEU A 16 0.17 67.84 -6.67
C LEU A 16 1.42 68.33 -7.40
N ALA A 17 1.96 67.42 -8.21
CA ALA A 17 3.08 67.56 -9.10
C ALA A 17 2.90 68.60 -10.21
N SER A 18 4.02 69.04 -10.78
CA SER A 18 4.22 69.30 -12.22
C SER A 18 5.62 69.85 -12.44
N SER A 19 6.33 69.67 -13.55
CA SER A 19 6.23 68.74 -14.67
C SER A 19 7.59 68.77 -15.39
N SER A 20 7.99 67.59 -15.82
CA SER A 20 9.02 67.22 -16.80
C SER A 20 9.40 68.22 -17.89
N THR A 21 10.68 68.20 -18.28
CA THR A 21 11.05 68.20 -19.71
C THR A 21 12.16 67.19 -20.01
N LEU A 22 11.99 66.58 -21.18
CA LEU A 22 12.73 65.48 -21.79
C LEU A 22 14.06 65.95 -22.39
N PHE A 23 15.07 65.09 -22.32
CA PHE A 23 16.15 65.07 -23.32
C PHE A 23 16.33 63.65 -23.84
N ALA A 24 15.96 63.44 -25.10
CA ALA A 24 16.36 62.30 -25.90
C ALA A 24 17.81 62.50 -26.33
N THR A 25 18.69 61.59 -25.94
CA THR A 25 20.04 61.48 -26.49
C THR A 25 20.16 60.13 -27.16
N SER A 26 20.49 60.16 -28.44
CA SER A 26 20.71 59.00 -29.29
C SER A 26 22.00 58.30 -28.85
N LYS A 27 21.87 57.21 -28.08
CA LYS A 27 22.99 56.29 -27.83
C LYS A 27 22.95 55.20 -28.88
N THR A 28 23.97 55.21 -29.72
CA THR A 28 24.26 54.20 -30.75
C THR A 28 24.28 52.80 -30.14
N ASN A 29 23.48 51.90 -30.72
CA ASN A 29 23.55 50.46 -30.51
C ASN A 29 24.89 49.93 -31.04
N THR A 30 25.86 49.75 -30.14
CA THR A 30 26.85 48.70 -30.29
C THR A 30 26.36 47.50 -29.50
N SER A 31 25.75 46.56 -30.21
CA SER A 31 25.44 45.22 -29.72
C SER A 31 26.72 44.56 -29.23
N ASN A 32 26.92 44.50 -27.91
CA ASN A 32 27.92 43.61 -27.33
C ASN A 32 27.19 42.33 -26.92
N ASP A 33 27.23 41.38 -27.83
CA ASP A 33 26.52 40.10 -27.85
C ASP A 33 27.17 39.09 -26.87
N TYR A 34 27.39 39.50 -25.62
CA TYR A 34 28.01 38.66 -24.58
C TYR A 34 27.00 37.98 -23.65
N SER A 35 25.70 38.29 -23.75
CA SER A 35 24.65 37.62 -22.97
C SER A 35 24.51 36.13 -23.33
N LYS A 36 24.86 35.75 -24.57
CA LYS A 36 24.83 34.36 -25.04
C LYS A 36 25.89 33.48 -24.36
N TYR A 37 27.01 34.06 -23.95
CA TYR A 37 28.12 33.34 -23.31
C TYR A 37 28.01 33.32 -21.77
N ASP A 38 27.24 34.22 -21.16
CA ASP A 38 27.05 34.26 -19.71
C ASP A 38 26.23 33.05 -19.18
N ILE A 39 25.36 32.48 -20.04
CA ILE A 39 24.61 31.26 -19.75
C ILE A 39 25.52 30.02 -19.80
N ILE A 40 26.53 30.04 -20.67
CA ILE A 40 27.48 28.93 -20.86
C ILE A 40 28.49 28.90 -19.70
N ALA A 41 28.95 30.06 -19.24
CA ALA A 41 29.87 30.17 -18.10
C ALA A 41 29.25 29.71 -16.75
N LYS A 42 27.92 29.75 -16.61
CA LYS A 42 27.21 29.32 -15.38
C LYS A 42 26.94 27.82 -15.32
N ARG A 43 26.94 27.12 -16.45
CA ARG A 43 26.82 25.66 -16.50
C ARG A 43 28.21 25.04 -16.38
N ASN A 44 28.74 25.02 -15.17
CA ASN A 44 29.94 24.26 -14.86
C ASN A 44 29.62 22.76 -14.98
N ILE A 45 29.88 22.18 -16.15
CA ILE A 45 29.65 20.76 -16.49
C ILE A 45 30.61 19.83 -15.72
N PHE A 46 31.64 20.40 -15.10
CA PHE A 46 32.61 19.71 -14.25
C PHE A 46 32.35 19.96 -12.76
N ARG A 47 31.21 20.58 -12.38
CA ARG A 47 30.83 20.61 -10.96
C ARG A 47 30.49 19.18 -10.53
N PRO A 48 31.25 18.60 -9.59
CA PRO A 48 30.86 17.31 -9.07
C PRO A 48 29.53 17.47 -8.30
N LEU A 49 28.73 16.40 -8.26
CA LEU A 49 27.39 16.42 -7.65
C LEU A 49 27.38 16.84 -6.17
N TRP A 50 28.53 16.80 -5.50
CA TRP A 50 28.72 17.27 -4.11
C TRP A 50 28.99 18.77 -3.97
N ALA A 51 29.25 19.50 -5.07
CA ALA A 51 29.54 20.94 -5.06
C ALA A 51 28.28 21.83 -5.23
N ILE A 52 27.13 21.33 -4.79
CA ILE A 52 25.91 22.14 -4.65
C ILE A 52 26.12 23.05 -3.43
N GLY A 53 26.02 24.37 -3.65
CA GLY A 53 26.24 25.37 -2.60
C GLY A 53 25.42 25.06 -1.35
N ALA A 54 26.10 25.04 -0.21
CA ALA A 54 25.57 24.79 1.12
C ALA A 54 24.63 25.92 1.59
N ASN A 55 23.50 26.09 0.92
CA ASN A 55 22.46 27.05 1.30
C ASN A 55 21.06 26.41 1.30
N ARG A 56 21.00 25.12 1.63
CA ARG A 56 19.83 24.51 2.25
C ARG A 56 20.24 24.19 3.68
N GLN A 57 19.73 24.96 4.64
CA GLN A 57 19.71 24.54 6.03
C GLN A 57 18.83 23.29 6.08
N ASP A 58 19.42 22.13 5.85
CA ASP A 58 18.82 20.84 6.13
C ASP A 58 18.66 20.76 7.64
N ASP A 59 17.48 21.15 8.13
CA ASP A 59 17.17 21.15 9.56
C ASP A 59 17.30 19.72 10.09
N PRO A 60 18.24 19.41 11.01
CA PRO A 60 18.54 18.04 11.43
C PRO A 60 17.35 17.33 12.09
N ARG A 61 16.31 18.05 12.52
CA ARG A 61 15.02 17.49 12.94
C ARG A 61 14.23 16.90 11.79
N SER A 62 14.13 17.60 10.65
CA SER A 62 13.40 17.14 9.46
C SER A 62 14.05 15.90 8.84
N ARG A 63 15.39 15.83 8.80
CA ARG A 63 16.10 14.63 8.31
C ARG A 63 15.88 13.40 9.21
N LYS A 64 15.76 13.59 10.54
CA LYS A 64 15.45 12.48 11.46
C LYS A 64 14.02 12.00 11.30
N GLU A 65 13.08 12.92 11.15
CA GLU A 65 11.66 12.60 10.91
C GLU A 65 11.46 11.86 9.58
N GLU A 66 12.14 12.28 8.51
CA GLU A 66 12.13 11.58 7.22
C GLU A 66 12.74 10.17 7.31
N LEU A 67 13.85 10.00 8.04
CA LEU A 67 14.46 8.68 8.25
C LEU A 67 13.59 7.75 9.10
N GLU A 68 12.90 8.29 10.11
CA GLU A 68 11.96 7.53 10.94
C GLU A 68 10.71 7.14 10.14
N ALA A 69 10.19 8.03 9.30
CA ALA A 69 9.09 7.74 8.37
C ALA A 69 9.47 6.65 7.36
N LEU A 70 10.69 6.71 6.79
CA LEU A 70 11.18 5.68 5.88
C LEU A 70 11.32 4.31 6.57
N LYS A 71 11.92 4.26 7.77
CA LYS A 71 12.03 3.02 8.56
C LYS A 71 10.67 2.43 8.90
N LYS A 72 9.70 3.28 9.25
CA LYS A 72 8.33 2.85 9.53
C LYS A 72 7.68 2.26 8.26
N SER A 73 7.82 2.93 7.12
CA SER A 73 7.28 2.44 5.84
C SER A 73 7.91 1.11 5.39
N GLU A 74 9.20 0.92 5.66
CA GLU A 74 9.91 -0.31 5.31
C GLU A 74 9.48 -1.48 6.21
N LYS A 75 9.30 -1.21 7.52
CA LYS A 75 8.76 -2.19 8.45
C LYS A 75 7.33 -2.60 8.08
N GLU A 76 6.46 -1.66 7.76
CA GLU A 76 5.09 -1.93 7.29
C GLU A 76 5.09 -2.75 6.00
N ARG A 77 6.00 -2.47 5.06
CA ARG A 77 6.18 -3.28 3.84
C ARG A 77 6.61 -4.71 4.14
N GLN A 78 7.55 -4.91 5.06
CA GLN A 78 8.00 -6.25 5.45
C GLN A 78 6.90 -7.03 6.17
N GLU A 79 6.13 -6.39 7.04
CA GLU A 79 4.99 -7.01 7.71
C GLU A 79 3.90 -7.41 6.72
N ALA A 80 3.59 -6.54 5.76
CA ALA A 80 2.64 -6.83 4.69
C ALA A 80 3.11 -8.00 3.80
N GLN A 81 4.41 -8.05 3.48
CA GLN A 81 4.99 -9.17 2.71
C GLN A 81 4.90 -10.49 3.47
N LYS A 82 5.25 -10.50 4.77
CA LYS A 82 5.14 -11.70 5.61
C LYS A 82 3.72 -12.23 5.68
N LEU A 83 2.73 -11.35 5.86
CA LEU A 83 1.32 -11.74 5.91
C LEU A 83 0.87 -12.34 4.56
N ALA A 84 1.28 -11.74 3.44
CA ALA A 84 0.98 -12.27 2.11
C ALA A 84 1.64 -13.65 1.87
N GLU A 85 2.88 -13.84 2.31
CA GLU A 85 3.57 -15.14 2.25
C GLU A 85 2.89 -16.21 3.12
N GLU A 86 2.40 -15.84 4.29
CA GLU A 86 1.65 -16.75 5.16
C GLU A 86 0.31 -17.16 4.53
N GLN A 87 -0.43 -16.22 3.96
CA GLN A 87 -1.68 -16.50 3.24
C GLN A 87 -1.45 -17.42 2.04
N THR A 88 -0.44 -17.13 1.21
CA THR A 88 -0.13 -17.98 0.05
C THR A 88 0.29 -19.39 0.44
N LYS A 89 0.99 -19.57 1.57
CA LYS A 89 1.29 -20.90 2.12
C LYS A 89 0.02 -21.66 2.51
N LEU A 90 -0.93 -21.00 3.16
CA LEU A 90 -2.22 -21.62 3.53
C LEU A 90 -3.06 -21.98 2.30
N ASP A 91 -3.13 -21.10 1.30
CA ASP A 91 -3.85 -21.36 0.06
C ASP A 91 -3.25 -22.54 -0.72
N ASN A 92 -1.93 -22.63 -0.78
CA ASN A 92 -1.25 -23.77 -1.39
C ASN A 92 -1.53 -25.07 -0.63
N LYS A 93 -1.56 -25.02 0.71
CA LYS A 93 -1.90 -26.18 1.53
C LYS A 93 -3.34 -26.64 1.33
N LYS A 94 -4.28 -25.68 1.23
CA LYS A 94 -5.69 -25.96 0.93
C LYS A 94 -5.82 -26.68 -0.42
N LYS A 95 -5.17 -26.17 -1.47
CA LYS A 95 -5.17 -26.81 -2.80
C LYS A 95 -4.55 -28.20 -2.78
N GLU A 96 -3.46 -28.39 -2.05
CA GLU A 96 -2.83 -29.70 -1.89
C GLU A 96 -3.80 -30.73 -1.30
N ILE A 97 -4.54 -30.34 -0.25
CA ILE A 97 -5.54 -31.19 0.40
C ILE A 97 -6.69 -31.52 -0.56
N GLU A 98 -7.22 -30.52 -1.25
CA GLU A 98 -8.31 -30.70 -2.23
C GLU A 98 -7.91 -31.62 -3.41
N GLN A 99 -6.63 -31.63 -3.80
CA GLN A 99 -6.11 -32.49 -4.87
C GLN A 99 -5.72 -33.89 -4.42
N ASN A 100 -5.33 -34.04 -3.15
CA ASN A 100 -4.83 -35.31 -2.63
C ASN A 100 -5.94 -36.17 -2.03
N TYR A 101 -7.09 -35.60 -1.68
CA TYR A 101 -8.17 -36.31 -1.04
C TYR A 101 -9.46 -36.16 -1.83
N THR A 102 -10.22 -37.25 -1.90
CA THR A 102 -11.51 -37.30 -2.59
C THR A 102 -12.52 -38.02 -1.70
N LEU A 103 -13.72 -37.45 -1.57
CA LEU A 103 -14.80 -38.11 -0.86
C LEU A 103 -15.43 -39.17 -1.76
N THR A 104 -15.28 -40.44 -1.40
CA THR A 104 -15.79 -41.57 -2.18
C THR A 104 -17.22 -41.95 -1.78
N GLY A 105 -17.57 -41.73 -0.52
CA GLY A 105 -18.86 -42.17 -0.01
C GLY A 105 -19.16 -41.67 1.40
N ILE A 106 -20.45 -41.61 1.72
CA ILE A 106 -20.94 -41.46 3.08
C ILE A 106 -21.79 -42.68 3.38
N VAL A 107 -21.42 -43.43 4.42
CA VAL A 107 -22.13 -44.63 4.86
C VAL A 107 -22.69 -44.41 6.26
N PHE A 108 -23.71 -45.18 6.60
CA PHE A 108 -24.29 -45.17 7.93
C PHE A 108 -23.92 -46.48 8.61
N ASP A 109 -23.09 -46.41 9.64
CA ASP A 109 -22.60 -47.56 10.39
C ASP A 109 -22.96 -47.41 11.88
N ASN A 110 -23.59 -48.44 12.45
CA ASN A 110 -23.93 -48.49 13.87
C ASN A 110 -24.67 -47.25 14.43
N GLY A 111 -25.55 -46.64 13.64
CA GLY A 111 -26.30 -45.45 14.05
C GLY A 111 -25.54 -44.13 13.90
N LYS A 112 -24.31 -44.16 13.36
CA LYS A 112 -23.47 -42.99 13.12
C LYS A 112 -23.15 -42.85 11.64
N LYS A 113 -22.97 -41.62 11.19
CA LYS A 113 -22.49 -41.33 9.84
C LYS A 113 -20.98 -41.51 9.78
N GLN A 114 -20.51 -42.12 8.71
CA GLN A 114 -19.10 -42.36 8.45
C GLN A 114 -18.78 -41.88 7.03
N ALA A 115 -17.73 -41.08 6.90
CA ALA A 115 -17.21 -40.61 5.63
C ALA A 115 -16.08 -41.53 5.16
N ILE A 116 -16.06 -41.82 3.86
CA ILE A 116 -15.02 -42.59 3.20
C ILE A 116 -14.22 -41.61 2.33
N ILE A 117 -13.02 -41.28 2.79
CA ILE A 117 -12.12 -40.36 2.09
C ILE A 117 -10.95 -41.15 1.53
N GLN A 118 -10.77 -41.10 0.22
CA GLN A 118 -9.66 -41.75 -0.47
C GLN A 118 -8.53 -40.75 -0.72
N ASN A 119 -7.30 -41.14 -0.42
CA ASN A 119 -6.11 -40.39 -0.80
C ASN A 119 -5.77 -40.70 -2.28
N LYS A 120 -5.07 -39.81 -2.98
CA LYS A 120 -4.51 -39.97 -4.33
C LYS A 120 -3.75 -41.29 -4.56
N LYS A 121 -3.20 -41.89 -3.49
CA LYS A 121 -2.55 -43.22 -3.52
C LYS A 121 -3.54 -44.39 -3.57
N GLY A 122 -4.84 -44.14 -3.55
CA GLY A 122 -5.91 -45.13 -3.54
C GLY A 122 -6.29 -45.68 -2.15
N VAL A 123 -5.64 -45.22 -1.09
CA VAL A 123 -5.92 -45.66 0.29
C VAL A 123 -7.18 -44.97 0.80
N ALA A 124 -8.19 -45.75 1.19
CA ALA A 124 -9.43 -45.26 1.78
C ALA A 124 -9.34 -45.18 3.30
N ASN A 125 -9.67 -44.02 3.85
CA ASN A 125 -9.80 -43.77 5.28
C ASN A 125 -11.28 -43.65 5.63
N PHE A 126 -11.67 -44.33 6.69
CA PHE A 126 -13.02 -44.30 7.23
C PHE A 126 -13.03 -43.41 8.46
N LEU A 127 -13.80 -42.33 8.42
CA LEU A 127 -13.75 -41.27 9.43
C LEU A 127 -15.14 -40.95 9.95
N TYR A 128 -15.28 -40.81 11.26
CA TYR A 128 -16.49 -40.31 11.90
C TYR A 128 -16.36 -38.81 12.22
N GLU A 129 -17.45 -38.19 12.67
CA GLU A 129 -17.40 -36.82 13.18
C GLU A 129 -16.44 -36.71 14.37
N ASN A 130 -15.60 -35.68 14.37
CA ASN A 130 -14.49 -35.41 15.30
C ASN A 130 -13.23 -36.28 15.12
N ASP A 131 -13.20 -37.22 14.19
CA ASP A 131 -11.96 -37.92 13.87
C ASP A 131 -10.97 -37.01 13.16
N THR A 132 -9.71 -37.45 13.17
CA THR A 132 -8.60 -36.72 12.55
C THR A 132 -8.05 -37.51 11.36
N LEU A 133 -7.82 -36.80 10.26
CA LEU A 133 -7.14 -37.25 9.07
C LEU A 133 -5.87 -36.42 8.93
N GLU A 134 -4.74 -36.98 9.35
CA GLU A 134 -3.48 -36.24 9.48
C GLU A 134 -3.66 -35.00 10.37
N ASP A 135 -3.65 -33.80 9.76
CA ASP A 135 -3.84 -32.51 10.44
C ASP A 135 -5.28 -31.96 10.33
N LEU A 136 -6.17 -32.66 9.64
CA LEU A 136 -7.55 -32.25 9.40
C LEU A 136 -8.49 -32.91 10.42
N LYS A 137 -9.39 -32.14 11.03
CA LYS A 137 -10.44 -32.66 11.90
C LYS A 137 -11.78 -32.66 11.18
N VAL A 138 -12.52 -33.77 11.20
CA VAL A 138 -13.87 -33.83 10.67
C VAL A 138 -14.80 -33.03 11.58
N LEU A 139 -15.37 -31.94 11.07
CA LEU A 139 -16.35 -31.13 11.82
C LEU A 139 -17.76 -31.71 11.69
N SER A 140 -18.17 -32.06 10.48
CA SER A 140 -19.52 -32.56 10.22
C SER A 140 -19.59 -33.42 8.96
N ILE A 141 -20.51 -34.39 9.00
CA ILE A 141 -20.81 -35.27 7.87
C ILE A 141 -22.29 -35.11 7.50
N ASN A 142 -22.54 -34.56 6.32
CA ASN A 142 -23.89 -34.25 5.85
C ASN A 142 -24.28 -35.12 4.66
N ASN A 143 -25.03 -36.18 4.96
CA ASN A 143 -25.51 -37.14 3.97
C ASN A 143 -26.48 -36.51 2.95
N SER A 144 -27.36 -35.59 3.37
CA SER A 144 -28.39 -35.03 2.49
C SER A 144 -27.83 -34.17 1.37
N LYS A 145 -26.67 -33.54 1.59
CA LYS A 145 -25.97 -32.74 0.59
C LYS A 145 -24.75 -33.47 0.00
N GLY A 146 -24.45 -34.69 0.47
CA GLY A 146 -23.23 -35.40 0.10
C GLY A 146 -21.96 -34.60 0.41
N GLU A 147 -21.93 -33.85 1.51
CA GLU A 147 -20.79 -32.99 1.87
C GLU A 147 -20.15 -33.42 3.19
N VAL A 148 -18.82 -33.34 3.26
CA VAL A 148 -18.04 -33.53 4.49
C VAL A 148 -17.19 -32.29 4.71
N ILE A 149 -17.29 -31.71 5.91
CA ILE A 149 -16.55 -30.50 6.28
C ILE A 149 -15.42 -30.89 7.22
N LEU A 150 -14.21 -30.53 6.82
CA LEU A 150 -12.99 -30.70 7.60
C LEU A 150 -12.40 -29.34 7.99
N ASP A 151 -11.80 -29.28 9.16
CA ASP A 151 -11.07 -28.12 9.67
C ASP A 151 -9.57 -28.41 9.73
N TYR A 152 -8.77 -27.51 9.18
CA TYR A 152 -7.33 -27.57 9.26
C TYR A 152 -6.85 -26.71 10.44
N GLN A 153 -6.73 -27.32 11.62
CA GLN A 153 -6.17 -26.69 12.83
C GLN A 153 -6.74 -25.29 13.14
N GLY A 154 -8.02 -25.04 12.85
CA GLY A 154 -8.68 -23.74 13.04
C GLY A 154 -8.24 -22.62 12.09
N LYS A 155 -7.47 -22.92 11.02
CA LYS A 155 -6.99 -21.93 10.05
C LYS A 155 -7.94 -21.77 8.87
N PHE A 156 -8.39 -22.88 8.29
CA PHE A 156 -9.33 -22.89 7.18
C PHE A 156 -10.13 -24.19 7.15
N THR A 157 -11.29 -24.13 6.53
CA THR A 157 -12.15 -25.28 6.30
C THR A 157 -12.08 -25.76 4.85
N VAL A 158 -12.22 -27.07 4.67
CA VAL A 158 -12.30 -27.74 3.38
C VAL A 158 -13.59 -28.53 3.33
N SER A 159 -14.38 -28.34 2.28
CA SER A 159 -15.60 -29.09 2.03
C SER A 159 -15.35 -30.05 0.88
N PHE A 160 -15.46 -31.35 1.15
CA PHE A 160 -15.50 -32.35 0.09
C PHE A 160 -16.95 -32.67 -0.28
N HIS A 161 -17.20 -32.73 -1.57
CA HIS A 161 -18.49 -33.11 -2.14
C HIS A 161 -18.38 -34.49 -2.76
N LEU A 162 -19.46 -35.26 -2.67
CA LEU A 162 -19.62 -36.51 -3.37
C LEU A 162 -19.86 -36.20 -4.85
N GLU A 163 -19.00 -36.71 -5.72
CA GLU A 163 -19.19 -36.66 -7.18
C GLU A 163 -20.31 -37.62 -7.65
#